data_AF-A0A929ZSC9-F1
#
_entry.id   AF-A0A929ZSC9-F1
#
_cell.length_a   1.000
_cell.length_b   1.000
_cell.length_c   1.000
_cell.angle_alpha   90.00
_cell.angle_beta   90.00
_cell.angle_gamma   90.00
#
_symmetry.space_group_name_H-M   'P 1'
#
loop_
_entity.id
_entity.type
_entity.pdbx_description
1 polymer ?
#
loop_
_entity_poly.entity_id
_entity_poly.type
_entity_poly.pdbx_seq_one_letter_code
_entity_poly.pdbx_strand_id
1 'polypeptide(L)'
;MNENLMIPKQVQGILEEVEKTPLYLAELPMEAHPKLPQFNRFIRVINLDAKSENEFVMFGYKQILKDKETGEEINIQLPTPEWVVYKGTWSYLRGTKNELISVPVKDEEGKPTAETQPIKVSSYKYMLWLMKNNRATLLQLIQGYLADFVRTKSEELDKL
;
A
#
# COMPACT_ATOMS: atom_id res chain seq x y z
N MET A 1 1.65 16.60 30.09
CA MET A 1 2.79 15.72 30.42
C MET A 1 2.80 15.54 31.93
N ASN A 2 2.99 14.32 32.45
CA ASN A 2 2.86 14.07 33.90
C ASN A 2 4.15 14.56 34.60
N GLU A 3 4.08 15.72 35.27
CA GLU A 3 5.25 16.47 35.75
C GLU A 3 6.07 15.73 36.83
N ASN A 4 5.51 14.69 37.43
CA ASN A 4 6.14 13.91 38.50
C ASN A 4 6.99 12.72 37.98
N LEU A 5 7.16 12.56 36.66
CA LEU A 5 7.93 11.46 36.09
C LEU A 5 9.41 11.83 35.93
N MET A 6 10.31 11.08 36.58
CA MET A 6 11.74 11.15 36.29
C MET A 6 12.04 10.30 35.04
N ILE A 7 12.13 10.96 33.88
CA ILE A 7 12.34 10.29 32.59
C ILE A 7 13.84 10.05 32.38
N PRO A 8 14.29 8.79 32.24
CA PRO A 8 15.70 8.50 31.93
C PRO A 8 16.10 9.06 30.56
N LYS A 9 17.37 9.47 30.39
CA LYS A 9 17.88 10.01 29.11
C LYS A 9 17.63 9.09 27.90
N GLN A 10 17.71 7.78 28.11
CA GLN A 10 17.42 6.79 27.06
C GLN A 10 15.96 6.88 26.56
N VAL A 11 15.01 7.14 27.47
CA VAL A 11 13.59 7.32 27.13
C VAL A 11 13.34 8.69 26.52
N GLN A 12 14.10 9.71 26.91
CA GLN A 12 14.03 11.05 26.31
C GLN A 12 14.32 11.01 24.79
N GLY A 13 15.32 10.22 24.37
CA GLY A 13 15.62 10.02 22.95
C GLY A 13 14.42 9.42 22.20
N ILE A 14 13.76 8.41 22.77
CA ILE A 14 12.56 7.80 22.18
C ILE A 14 11.42 8.83 22.06
N LEU A 15 11.21 9.68 23.06
CA LEU A 15 10.19 10.73 23.00
C LEU A 15 10.47 11.74 21.89
N GLU A 16 11.73 12.13 21.72
CA GLU A 16 12.11 13.02 20.61
C GLU A 16 11.88 12.37 19.25
N GLU A 17 12.13 11.07 19.11
CA GLU A 17 11.83 10.32 17.89
C GLU A 17 10.32 10.28 17.61
N VAL A 18 9.50 10.08 18.64
CA VAL A 18 8.03 10.11 18.53
C VAL A 18 7.54 11.48 18.05
N GLU A 19 8.01 12.57 18.66
CA GLU A 19 7.60 13.93 18.29
C GLU A 19 8.07 14.33 16.89
N LYS A 20 9.23 13.83 16.44
CA LYS A 20 9.76 14.06 15.09
C LYS A 20 9.14 13.13 14.04
N THR A 21 8.33 12.15 14.44
CA THR A 21 7.74 11.18 13.52
C THR A 21 6.79 11.89 12.55
N PRO A 22 7.00 11.77 11.23
CA PRO A 22 6.14 12.41 10.25
C PRO A 22 4.67 11.95 10.30
N LEU A 23 3.76 12.87 9.96
CA LEU A 23 2.32 12.60 9.93
C LEU A 23 1.87 11.94 8.61
N TYR A 24 2.32 10.70 8.38
CA TYR A 24 1.83 9.83 7.31
C TYR A 24 1.87 8.36 7.77
N LEU A 25 1.00 7.52 7.18
CA LEU A 25 0.91 6.09 7.52
C LEU A 25 2.02 5.27 6.89
N ALA A 26 2.41 5.61 5.65
CA ALA A 26 3.45 4.92 4.92
C ALA A 26 4.02 5.82 3.81
N GLU A 27 5.30 5.62 3.51
CA GLU A 27 5.93 6.10 2.29
C GLU A 27 6.53 4.91 1.55
N LEU A 28 6.02 4.64 0.35
CA LEU A 28 6.32 3.43 -0.40
C LEU A 28 6.91 3.80 -1.76
N PRO A 29 8.04 3.19 -2.16
CA PRO A 29 8.67 3.50 -3.44
C PRO A 29 7.80 3.04 -4.60
N MET A 30 7.91 3.77 -5.70
CA MET A 30 7.34 3.44 -7.00
C MET A 30 8.43 3.42 -8.07
N GLU A 31 8.10 2.82 -9.21
CA GLU A 31 8.86 3.05 -10.44
C GLU A 31 8.94 4.55 -10.75
N ALA A 32 10.09 4.95 -11.30
CA ALA A 32 10.35 6.34 -11.66
C ALA A 32 9.28 6.86 -12.63
N HIS A 33 8.93 8.13 -12.52
CA HIS A 33 7.95 8.74 -13.41
C HIS A 33 8.51 8.77 -14.85
N PRO A 34 7.78 8.29 -15.88
CA PRO A 34 8.30 8.18 -17.25
C PRO A 34 8.84 9.50 -17.84
N LYS A 35 8.15 10.61 -17.52
CA LYS A 35 8.54 11.97 -17.95
C LYS A 35 9.48 12.71 -17.00
N LEU A 36 9.72 12.19 -15.80
CA LEU A 36 10.57 12.84 -14.80
C LEU A 36 11.58 11.83 -14.20
N PRO A 37 12.42 11.19 -15.05
CA PRO A 37 13.30 10.08 -14.65
C PRO A 37 14.43 10.50 -13.69
N GLN A 38 14.70 11.79 -13.55
CA GLN A 38 15.69 12.34 -12.62
C GLN A 38 15.26 12.26 -11.15
N PHE A 39 13.99 11.97 -10.88
CA PHE A 39 13.45 11.88 -9.51
C PHE A 39 13.19 10.43 -9.09
N ASN A 40 13.37 10.16 -7.80
CA ASN A 40 12.78 9.00 -7.14
C ASN A 40 11.31 9.31 -6.82
N ARG A 41 10.43 8.33 -7.04
CA ARG A 41 8.99 8.50 -6.88
C ARG A 41 8.47 7.62 -5.75
N PHE A 42 7.55 8.18 -4.96
CA PHE A 42 6.92 7.49 -3.84
C PHE A 42 5.41 7.74 -3.81
N ILE A 43 4.66 6.78 -3.29
CA ILE A 43 3.33 7.02 -2.72
C ILE A 43 3.47 7.26 -1.23
N ARG A 44 3.04 8.43 -0.77
CA ARG A 44 2.89 8.75 0.66
C ARG A 44 1.43 8.64 1.05
N VAL A 45 1.09 7.62 1.84
CA VAL A 45 -0.27 7.39 2.35
C VAL A 45 -0.48 8.23 3.58
N ILE A 46 -1.46 9.13 3.53
CA ILE A 46 -1.71 10.16 4.53
C ILE A 46 -2.84 9.73 5.47
N ASN A 47 -3.84 9.01 4.95
CA ASN A 47 -4.96 8.53 5.75
C ASN A 47 -5.53 7.23 5.19
N LEU A 48 -6.39 6.60 6.01
CA LEU A 48 -7.15 5.41 5.68
C LEU A 48 -8.54 5.56 6.29
N ASP A 49 -9.59 5.46 5.46
CA ASP A 49 -10.99 5.41 5.89
C ASP A 49 -11.54 4.02 5.60
N ALA A 50 -12.14 3.36 6.59
CA ALA A 50 -12.68 2.01 6.47
C ALA A 50 -14.08 1.92 7.08
N LYS A 51 -15.06 1.50 6.27
CA LYS A 51 -16.47 1.36 6.65
C LYS A 51 -16.88 -0.09 6.47
N SER A 52 -16.83 -0.85 7.57
CA SER A 52 -16.89 -2.32 7.49
C SER A 52 -18.23 -2.88 7.04
N GLU A 53 -19.32 -2.26 7.48
CA GLU A 53 -20.68 -2.65 7.07
C GLU A 53 -20.91 -2.44 5.56
N ASN A 54 -20.17 -1.52 4.95
CA ASN A 54 -20.24 -1.19 3.53
C ASN A 54 -19.21 -1.94 2.67
N GLU A 55 -18.35 -2.78 3.26
CA GLU A 55 -17.22 -3.42 2.59
C GLU A 55 -16.34 -2.41 1.82
N PHE A 56 -16.03 -1.28 2.47
CA PHE A 56 -15.36 -0.13 1.88
C PHE A 56 -14.06 0.22 2.60
N VAL A 57 -12.98 0.45 1.85
CA VAL A 57 -11.76 1.12 2.33
C VAL A 57 -11.24 2.12 1.30
N MET A 58 -10.86 3.30 1.74
CA MET A 58 -10.19 4.34 0.96
C MET A 58 -8.80 4.62 1.54
N PHE A 59 -7.82 4.79 0.66
CA PHE A 59 -6.50 5.30 1.02
C PHE A 59 -6.33 6.70 0.46
N GLY A 60 -6.20 7.71 1.34
CA GLY A 60 -5.79 9.05 0.93
C GLY A 60 -4.27 9.11 0.82
N TYR A 61 -3.75 9.60 -0.29
CA TYR A 61 -2.31 9.62 -0.55
C TYR A 61 -1.89 10.83 -1.38
N LYS A 62 -0.58 11.01 -1.53
CA LYS A 62 0.05 11.89 -2.51
C LYS A 62 1.18 11.16 -3.20
N GLN A 63 1.46 11.56 -4.44
CA GLN A 63 2.71 11.19 -5.08
C GLN A 63 3.80 12.19 -4.68
N ILE A 64 4.96 11.67 -4.27
CA ILE A 64 6.10 12.48 -3.84
C ILE A 64 7.26 12.21 -4.80
N LEU A 65 7.94 13.27 -5.19
CA LEU A 65 9.18 13.20 -5.96
C LEU A 65 10.33 13.68 -5.08
N LYS A 66 11.44 12.94 -5.09
CA LYS A 66 12.68 13.33 -4.44
C LYS A 66 13.80 13.38 -5.46
N ASP A 67 14.61 14.43 -5.41
CA ASP A 67 15.84 14.50 -6.21
C ASP A 67 16.76 13.31 -5.93
N LYS A 68 17.29 12.70 -7.00
CA LYS A 68 18.15 11.51 -6.87
C LYS A 68 19.52 11.84 -6.28
N GLU A 69 20.00 13.05 -6.47
CA GLU A 69 21.31 13.49 -5.99
C GLU A 69 21.22 14.08 -4.58
N THR A 70 20.25 14.98 -4.35
CA THR A 70 20.14 15.72 -3.09
C THR A 70 19.20 15.08 -2.08
N GLY A 71 18.25 14.25 -2.54
CA GLY A 71 17.19 13.69 -1.71
C GLY A 71 16.09 14.69 -1.34
N GLU A 72 16.15 15.93 -1.84
CA GLU A 72 15.18 16.97 -1.55
C GLU A 72 13.81 16.65 -2.16
N GLU A 73 12.75 16.86 -1.39
CA GLU A 73 11.37 16.72 -1.85
C GLU A 73 10.99 17.88 -2.77
N ILE A 74 10.55 17.54 -3.97
CA ILE A 74 10.09 18.53 -4.96
C ILE A 74 8.57 18.55 -4.94
N ASN A 75 8.01 19.74 -4.75
CA ASN A 75 6.57 19.94 -4.72
C ASN A 75 6.00 20.15 -6.13
N ILE A 76 5.83 19.06 -6.86
CA ILE A 76 5.08 19.02 -8.12
C ILE A 76 3.73 18.38 -7.85
N GLN A 77 2.64 19.05 -8.21
CA GLN A 77 1.29 18.50 -8.06
C GLN A 77 1.06 17.44 -9.14
N LEU A 78 1.33 16.18 -8.79
CA LEU A 78 1.00 15.02 -9.61
C LEU A 78 -0.45 14.58 -9.41
N PRO A 79 -1.06 13.89 -10.39
CA PRO A 79 -2.40 13.33 -10.27
C PRO A 79 -2.55 12.45 -9.04
N THR A 80 -3.73 12.44 -8.44
CA THR A 80 -4.04 11.55 -7.30
C THR A 80 -5.34 10.82 -7.59
N PRO A 81 -5.35 9.86 -8.55
CA PRO A 81 -6.54 9.06 -8.82
C PRO A 81 -7.02 8.32 -7.57
N GLU A 82 -8.32 8.07 -7.49
CA GLU A 82 -8.95 7.45 -6.32
C GLU A 82 -8.38 6.06 -6.04
N TRP A 83 -7.90 5.83 -4.81
CA TRP A 83 -7.47 4.54 -4.31
C TRP A 83 -8.50 3.98 -3.32
N VAL A 84 -9.50 3.29 -3.87
CA VAL A 84 -10.61 2.70 -3.09
C VAL A 84 -10.80 1.22 -3.39
N VAL A 85 -11.09 0.48 -2.33
CA VAL A 85 -11.57 -0.91 -2.34
C VAL A 85 -13.06 -0.89 -2.03
N TYR A 86 -13.88 -1.17 -3.03
CA TYR A 86 -15.32 -1.33 -2.90
C TYR A 86 -15.69 -2.82 -2.71
N LYS A 87 -16.95 -3.08 -2.36
CA LYS A 87 -17.52 -4.44 -2.25
C LYS A 87 -17.25 -5.33 -3.47
N GLY A 88 -17.28 -4.76 -4.67
CA GLY A 88 -17.02 -5.46 -5.94
C GLY A 88 -15.55 -5.59 -6.31
N THR A 89 -14.65 -4.92 -5.59
CA THR A 89 -13.21 -4.98 -5.87
C THR A 89 -12.66 -6.35 -5.49
N TRP A 90 -11.93 -6.96 -6.42
CA TRP A 90 -11.26 -8.23 -6.22
C TRP A 90 -9.74 -8.04 -6.22
N SER A 91 -9.03 -8.96 -5.58
CA SER A 91 -7.57 -9.07 -5.58
C SER A 91 -7.20 -10.54 -5.78
N TYR A 92 -5.91 -10.82 -5.87
CA TYR A 92 -5.40 -12.18 -5.97
C TYR A 92 -4.96 -12.69 -4.60
N LEU A 93 -5.20 -13.97 -4.35
CA LEU A 93 -4.70 -14.65 -3.16
C LEU A 93 -3.16 -14.68 -3.20
N ARG A 94 -2.54 -14.41 -2.04
CA ARG A 94 -1.09 -14.30 -1.91
C ARG A 94 -0.54 -15.23 -0.85
N GLY A 95 0.68 -15.72 -1.09
CA GLY A 95 1.45 -16.51 -0.14
C GLY A 95 2.14 -15.64 0.91
N THR A 96 2.96 -16.27 1.75
CA THR A 96 3.62 -15.63 2.89
C THR A 96 4.67 -14.58 2.53
N LYS A 97 5.15 -14.57 1.29
CA LYS A 97 6.13 -13.61 0.76
C LYS A 97 5.50 -12.63 -0.24
N ASN A 98 4.18 -12.45 -0.17
CA ASN A 98 3.39 -11.58 -1.06
C ASN A 98 3.33 -12.01 -2.54
N GLU A 99 3.76 -13.25 -2.82
CA GLU A 99 3.69 -13.91 -4.13
C GLU A 99 2.27 -14.36 -4.47
N LEU A 100 1.86 -14.32 -5.74
CA LEU A 100 0.53 -14.80 -6.14
C LEU A 100 0.44 -16.32 -6.03
N ILE A 101 -0.65 -16.82 -5.44
CA ILE A 101 -0.96 -18.26 -5.45
C ILE A 101 -1.73 -18.57 -6.73
N SER A 102 -1.08 -19.30 -7.63
CA SER A 102 -1.67 -19.80 -8.87
C SER A 102 -2.02 -21.27 -8.75
N VAL A 103 -3.11 -21.67 -9.41
CA VAL A 103 -3.58 -23.07 -9.47
C VAL A 103 -3.82 -23.49 -10.91
N PRO A 104 -3.73 -24.80 -11.23
CA PRO A 104 -4.03 -25.30 -12.56
C PRO A 104 -5.43 -24.92 -13.05
N VAL A 105 -5.53 -24.54 -14.32
CA VAL A 105 -6.80 -24.35 -15.01
C VAL A 105 -7.41 -25.73 -15.29
N LYS A 106 -8.73 -25.81 -15.35
CA LYS A 106 -9.43 -27.05 -15.72
C LYS A 106 -9.67 -27.09 -17.23
N ASP A 107 -9.50 -28.25 -17.85
CA ASP A 107 -10.00 -28.52 -19.20
C ASP A 107 -11.53 -28.69 -19.21
N GLU A 108 -12.10 -28.95 -20.39
CA GLU A 108 -13.55 -29.14 -20.58
C GLU A 108 -14.08 -30.33 -19.78
N GLU A 109 -13.24 -31.32 -19.51
CA GLU A 109 -13.53 -32.52 -18.70
C GLU A 109 -13.29 -32.32 -17.19
N GLY A 110 -12.87 -31.11 -16.77
CA GLY A 110 -12.64 -30.77 -15.37
C GLY A 110 -11.30 -31.25 -14.80
N LYS A 111 -10.37 -31.74 -15.64
CA LYS A 111 -9.03 -32.19 -15.25
C LYS A 111 -8.04 -31.02 -15.27
N PRO A 112 -6.99 -31.05 -14.43
CA PRO A 112 -6.00 -29.99 -14.38
C PRO A 112 -5.12 -29.96 -15.65
N THR A 113 -4.94 -28.77 -16.22
CA THR A 113 -4.01 -28.51 -17.32
C THR A 113 -2.64 -28.07 -16.77
N ALA A 114 -1.66 -27.91 -17.67
CA ALA A 114 -0.35 -27.34 -17.32
C ALA A 114 -0.38 -25.81 -17.15
N GLU A 115 -1.43 -25.14 -17.62
CA GLU A 115 -1.60 -23.70 -17.45
C GLU A 115 -2.08 -23.40 -16.02
N THR A 116 -1.49 -22.39 -15.39
CA THR A 116 -1.89 -21.96 -14.04
C THR A 116 -2.40 -20.54 -14.05
N GLN A 117 -3.43 -20.25 -13.25
CA GLN A 117 -3.96 -18.91 -13.07
C GLN A 117 -4.06 -18.52 -11.60
N PRO A 118 -3.87 -17.22 -11.26
CA PRO A 118 -3.97 -16.73 -9.90
C PRO A 118 -5.41 -16.74 -9.39
N ILE A 119 -5.60 -17.07 -8.11
CA ILE A 119 -6.94 -17.17 -7.50
C ILE A 119 -7.49 -15.78 -7.17
N LYS A 120 -8.67 -15.44 -7.70
CA LYS A 120 -9.39 -14.21 -7.34
C LYS A 120 -10.14 -14.36 -6.01
N VAL A 121 -10.08 -13.33 -5.19
CA VAL A 121 -10.80 -13.22 -3.91
C VAL A 121 -11.39 -11.81 -3.76
N SER A 122 -12.45 -11.65 -2.95
CA SER A 122 -12.96 -10.33 -2.58
C SER A 122 -11.88 -9.56 -1.82
N SER A 123 -11.48 -8.39 -2.33
CA SER A 123 -10.40 -7.59 -1.76
C SER A 123 -10.67 -7.21 -0.31
N TYR A 124 -11.88 -6.73 -0.03
CA TYR A 124 -12.26 -6.27 1.30
C TYR A 124 -12.25 -7.42 2.32
N LYS A 125 -12.90 -8.55 1.99
CA LYS A 125 -12.92 -9.73 2.87
C LYS A 125 -11.55 -10.34 3.06
N TYR A 126 -10.73 -10.35 2.00
CA TYR A 126 -9.37 -10.85 2.07
C TYR A 126 -8.48 -10.01 2.99
N MET A 127 -8.55 -8.69 2.89
CA MET A 127 -7.87 -7.77 3.81
C MET A 127 -8.29 -8.02 5.27
N LEU A 128 -9.60 -8.15 5.54
CA LEU A 128 -10.09 -8.48 6.88
C LEU A 128 -9.56 -9.83 7.37
N TRP A 129 -9.55 -10.85 6.52
CA TRP A 129 -9.01 -12.16 6.86
C TRP A 129 -7.52 -12.09 7.20
N LEU A 130 -6.73 -11.35 6.42
CA LEU A 130 -5.31 -11.15 6.68
C LEU A 130 -5.06 -10.49 8.04
N MET A 131 -5.81 -9.43 8.36
CA MET A 131 -5.70 -8.73 9.64
C MET A 131 -6.13 -9.60 10.82
N LYS A 132 -7.33 -10.21 10.74
CA LYS A 132 -7.91 -10.98 11.86
C LYS A 132 -7.14 -12.25 12.19
N ASN A 133 -6.36 -12.77 11.25
CA ASN A 133 -5.57 -13.98 11.42
C ASN A 133 -4.06 -13.69 11.57
N ASN A 134 -3.67 -12.45 11.86
CA ASN A 134 -2.27 -12.02 12.02
C ASN A 134 -1.37 -12.44 10.85
N ARG A 135 -1.92 -12.44 9.63
CA ARG A 135 -1.19 -12.81 8.41
C ARG A 135 -0.49 -11.60 7.78
N ALA A 136 -0.93 -10.38 8.09
CA ALA A 136 -0.31 -9.16 7.62
C ALA A 136 -0.53 -8.01 8.63
N THR A 137 0.50 -7.20 8.81
CA THR A 137 0.43 -5.89 9.48
C THR A 137 -0.23 -4.85 8.56
N LEU A 138 -0.65 -3.70 9.11
CA LEU A 138 -1.23 -2.62 8.32
C LEU A 138 -0.30 -2.16 7.18
N LEU A 139 0.99 -1.98 7.46
CA LEU A 139 1.96 -1.55 6.45
C LEU A 139 2.11 -2.57 5.32
N GLN A 140 2.13 -3.87 5.65
CA GLN A 140 2.18 -4.95 4.65
C GLN A 140 0.91 -4.98 3.79
N LEU A 141 -0.26 -4.67 4.35
CA LEU A 141 -1.49 -4.54 3.58
C LEU A 141 -1.40 -3.37 2.60
N ILE A 142 -1.02 -2.18 3.08
CA ILE A 142 -0.85 -1.01 2.22
C ILE A 142 0.10 -1.34 1.06
N GLN A 143 1.25 -1.97 1.35
CA GLN A 143 2.21 -2.41 0.33
C GLN A 143 1.63 -3.42 -0.67
N GLY A 144 0.92 -4.44 -0.19
CA GLY A 144 0.33 -5.47 -1.03
C GLY A 144 -0.73 -4.92 -1.99
N TYR A 145 -1.62 -4.05 -1.49
CA TYR A 145 -2.66 -3.41 -2.30
C TYR A 145 -2.12 -2.29 -3.19
N LEU A 146 -1.01 -1.64 -2.82
CA LEU A 146 -0.37 -0.61 -3.64
C LEU A 146 0.05 -1.17 -5.01
N ALA A 147 0.65 -2.36 -5.05
CA ALA A 147 1.10 -2.96 -6.30
C ALA A 147 -0.05 -3.16 -7.30
N ASP A 148 -1.21 -3.65 -6.83
CA ASP A 148 -2.40 -3.81 -7.68
C ASP A 148 -2.98 -2.45 -8.09
N PHE A 149 -2.97 -1.47 -7.19
CA PHE A 149 -3.42 -0.10 -7.47
C PHE A 149 -2.57 0.58 -8.55
N VAL A 150 -1.25 0.60 -8.39
CA VAL A 150 -0.32 1.20 -9.36
C VAL A 150 -0.44 0.53 -10.72
N ARG A 151 -0.56 -0.80 -10.77
CA ARG A 151 -0.75 -1.53 -12.03
C ARG A 151 -2.05 -1.12 -12.74
N THR A 152 -3.12 -0.88 -12.01
CA THR A 152 -4.45 -0.58 -12.58
C THR A 152 -4.65 0.90 -12.88
N LYS A 153 -3.88 1.79 -12.24
CA LYS A 153 -3.98 3.25 -12.37
C LYS A 153 -2.74 3.90 -12.97
N SER A 154 -1.80 3.14 -13.53
CA SER A 154 -0.52 3.62 -14.05
C SER A 154 -0.70 4.80 -15.02
N GLU A 155 -1.59 4.67 -15.99
CA GLU A 155 -1.86 5.74 -16.98
C GLU A 155 -2.36 7.03 -16.34
N GLU A 156 -3.15 6.96 -15.26
CA GLU A 156 -3.64 8.14 -14.54
C GLU A 156 -2.57 8.73 -13.64
N LEU A 157 -1.79 7.86 -12.97
CA LEU A 157 -0.69 8.25 -12.09
C LEU A 157 0.42 8.98 -12.86
N ASP A 158 0.65 8.60 -14.12
CA ASP A 158 1.73 9.12 -14.98
C ASP A 158 1.34 10.35 -15.81
N LYS A 159 0.12 10.88 -15.62
CA LYS A 159 -0.29 12.13 -16.25
C LYS A 159 0.46 13.33 -15.67
N LEU A 160 0.78 14.27 -16.54
CA LEU A 160 1.42 15.56 -16.28
C LEU A 160 0.68 16.61 -17.10
#